data_AF-A0AAU8K7P6-F1
#
_entry.id   AF-A0AAU8K7P6-F1
#
_cell.length_a   1.000
_cell.length_b   1.000
_cell.length_c   1.000
_cell.angle_alpha   90.00
_cell.angle_beta   90.00
_cell.angle_gamma   90.00
#
_symmetry.space_group_name_H-M   'P 1'
#
loop_
_entity.id
_entity.type
_entity.pdbx_description
1 polymer ?
#
loop_
_entity_poly.entity_id
_entity_poly.type
_entity_poly.pdbx_seq_one_letter_code
_entity_poly.pdbx_strand_id
1 'polypeptide(L)'
;MTQPPPAPDGDDPFAEIGDPLLAVVDKRRGLLAVAGAHEYDEAKTVGVFHVTDLARRRWLLGSQHPVHAMAFHPTRPLLAVGTGEYDGGYHFEGELLLVHLETGTVLSLIEHDLGRQVLGLEWLNDQDLRVLMAPSDDWKDPKAHVEGHTAVVRRADWTAVQAKSLTGPDLAGPRVPTPRPDHREAARQTVARLTSRRTARHHTSRAHR
;
A
#
# COMPACT_ATOMS: atom_id res chain seq x y z
N MET A 1 4.71 -7.51 48.69
CA MET A 1 3.57 -7.93 47.85
C MET A 1 3.92 -7.55 46.41
N THR A 2 4.46 -8.50 45.66
CA THR A 2 4.94 -8.27 44.30
C THR A 2 3.77 -8.49 43.36
N GLN A 3 3.39 -7.45 42.63
CA GLN A 3 2.36 -7.51 41.61
C GLN A 3 2.83 -8.51 40.53
N PRO A 4 1.99 -9.46 40.08
CA PRO A 4 2.38 -10.36 39.00
C PRO A 4 2.65 -9.53 37.74
N PRO A 5 3.60 -9.96 36.88
CA PRO A 5 3.85 -9.27 35.62
C PRO A 5 2.54 -9.21 34.81
N PRO A 6 2.29 -8.10 34.09
CA PRO A 6 1.15 -8.05 33.18
C PRO A 6 1.26 -9.22 32.20
N ALA A 7 0.14 -9.89 31.95
CA ALA A 7 0.07 -10.93 30.92
C ALA A 7 0.57 -10.35 29.59
N PRO A 8 1.30 -11.12 28.76
CA PRO A 8 1.72 -10.64 27.46
C PRO A 8 0.48 -10.15 26.70
N ASP A 9 0.49 -8.87 26.34
CA ASP A 9 -0.54 -8.28 25.50
C ASP A 9 -0.68 -9.16 24.26
N GLY A 10 -1.87 -9.74 24.09
CA GLY A 10 -2.09 -10.79 23.10
C GLY A 10 -1.75 -10.33 21.69
N ASP A 11 -0.98 -11.17 20.98
CA ASP A 11 -0.56 -11.08 19.58
C ASP A 11 -1.11 -9.85 18.86
N ASP A 12 -0.33 -8.76 18.86
CA ASP A 12 -0.64 -7.63 17.99
C ASP A 12 -0.46 -8.13 16.53
N PRO A 13 -1.53 -8.27 15.74
CA PRO A 13 -1.42 -8.76 14.38
C PRO A 13 -0.59 -7.82 13.49
N PHE A 14 -0.36 -6.58 13.93
CA PHE A 14 0.41 -5.56 13.23
C PHE A 14 1.89 -5.51 13.67
N ALA A 15 2.35 -6.34 14.62
CA ALA A 15 3.74 -6.25 15.09
C ALA A 15 4.78 -6.40 13.96
N GLU A 16 4.50 -7.27 12.98
CA GLU A 16 5.39 -7.53 11.83
C GLU A 16 5.37 -6.45 10.74
N ILE A 17 4.47 -5.45 10.81
CA ILE A 17 4.50 -4.32 9.87
C ILE A 17 5.27 -3.10 10.43
N GLY A 18 5.54 -3.07 11.74
CA GLY A 18 6.12 -1.89 12.40
C GLY A 18 5.16 -0.71 12.49
N ASP A 19 5.68 0.52 12.39
CA ASP A 19 4.89 1.76 12.44
C ASP A 19 4.07 1.93 11.15
N PRO A 20 2.73 2.00 11.22
CA PRO A 20 1.90 2.10 10.03
C PRO A 20 2.05 3.47 9.36
N LEU A 21 2.44 3.46 8.09
CA LEU A 21 2.67 4.66 7.27
C LEU A 21 1.54 4.91 6.27
N LEU A 22 0.94 3.83 5.77
CA LEU A 22 -0.21 3.88 4.87
C LEU A 22 -1.20 2.78 5.24
N ALA A 23 -2.48 3.09 5.21
CA ALA A 23 -3.54 2.13 5.47
C ALA A 23 -4.72 2.35 4.52
N VAL A 24 -5.17 1.30 3.84
CA VAL A 24 -6.35 1.34 2.97
C VAL A 24 -7.31 0.22 3.34
N VAL A 25 -8.60 0.53 3.34
CA VAL A 25 -9.66 -0.38 3.78
C VAL A 25 -10.55 -0.76 2.61
N ASP A 26 -10.76 -2.05 2.43
CA ASP A 26 -11.84 -2.58 1.60
C ASP A 26 -12.98 -3.05 2.51
N LYS A 27 -13.95 -2.17 2.72
CA LYS A 27 -15.12 -2.43 3.56
C LYS A 27 -15.99 -3.57 3.04
N ARG A 28 -16.00 -3.80 1.72
CA ARG A 28 -16.86 -4.80 1.08
C ARG A 28 -16.36 -6.20 1.38
N ARG A 29 -15.04 -6.40 1.36
CA ARG A 29 -14.40 -7.69 1.66
C ARG A 29 -13.94 -7.79 3.12
N GLY A 30 -14.10 -6.73 3.91
CA GLY A 30 -13.57 -6.67 5.26
C GLY A 30 -12.05 -6.81 5.30
N LEU A 31 -11.34 -6.17 4.36
CA LEU A 31 -9.87 -6.23 4.29
C LEU A 31 -9.26 -4.88 4.66
N LEU A 32 -8.06 -4.95 5.21
CA LEU A 32 -7.18 -3.82 5.49
C LEU A 32 -5.81 -4.14 4.92
N ALA A 33 -5.28 -3.28 4.07
CA ALA A 33 -3.87 -3.32 3.71
C ALA A 33 -3.15 -2.19 4.46
N VAL A 34 -2.01 -2.51 5.05
CA VAL A 34 -1.18 -1.57 5.79
C VAL A 34 0.24 -1.68 5.30
N ALA A 35 0.83 -0.57 4.87
CA ALA A 35 2.26 -0.47 4.69
C ALA A 35 2.88 0.13 5.95
N GLY A 36 3.94 -0.47 6.44
CA GLY A 36 4.61 -0.03 7.66
C GLY A 36 6.12 -0.06 7.51
N ALA A 37 6.77 0.60 8.46
CA ALA A 37 8.21 0.72 8.57
C ALA A 37 8.68 0.20 9.93
N HIS A 38 9.80 -0.52 9.94
CA HIS A 38 10.52 -0.81 11.17
C HIS A 38 11.39 0.38 11.59
N GLU A 39 11.81 0.44 12.86
CA GLU A 39 12.70 1.52 13.32
C GLU A 39 13.92 1.62 12.39
N TYR A 40 14.12 2.82 11.82
CA TYR A 40 15.16 3.18 10.84
C TYR A 40 14.97 2.69 9.39
N ASP A 41 13.85 2.05 9.06
CA ASP A 41 13.53 1.60 7.71
C ASP A 41 12.40 2.44 7.07
N GLU A 42 12.29 2.37 5.76
CA GLU A 42 11.21 2.98 5.00
C GLU A 42 10.00 2.01 4.91
N ALA A 43 8.90 2.45 4.31
CA ALA A 43 7.65 1.70 4.22
C ALA A 43 7.74 0.48 3.28
N LYS A 44 8.66 -0.46 3.51
CA LYS A 44 8.96 -1.56 2.59
C LYS A 44 8.14 -2.82 2.87
N THR A 45 7.40 -2.87 3.97
CA THR A 45 6.56 -4.03 4.33
C THR A 45 5.08 -3.70 4.18
N VAL A 46 4.33 -4.56 3.47
CA VAL A 46 2.87 -4.47 3.38
C VAL A 46 2.23 -5.71 4.00
N GLY A 47 1.37 -5.50 4.99
CA GLY A 47 0.50 -6.52 5.54
C GLY A 47 -0.92 -6.40 4.99
N VAL A 48 -1.53 -7.51 4.59
CA VAL A 48 -2.96 -7.58 4.27
C VAL A 48 -3.67 -8.39 5.35
N PHE A 49 -4.70 -7.81 5.94
CA PHE A 49 -5.43 -8.34 7.08
C PHE A 49 -6.92 -8.48 6.76
N HIS A 50 -7.51 -9.57 7.22
CA HIS A 50 -8.97 -9.65 7.35
C HIS A 50 -9.37 -8.95 8.63
N VAL A 51 -10.29 -8.01 8.53
CA VAL A 51 -10.79 -7.21 9.65
C VAL A 51 -12.25 -7.60 9.89
N THR A 52 -12.43 -8.73 10.57
CA THR A 52 -13.69 -9.10 11.25
C THR A 52 -13.60 -8.68 12.72
N ASP A 53 -14.13 -9.46 13.66
CA ASP A 53 -13.97 -9.26 15.11
C ASP A 53 -12.50 -9.33 15.56
N LEU A 54 -11.66 -10.04 14.80
CA LEU A 54 -10.22 -10.14 15.01
C LEU A 54 -9.50 -9.79 13.70
N ALA A 55 -8.50 -8.91 13.77
CA ALA A 55 -7.58 -8.71 12.66
C ALA A 55 -6.74 -9.97 12.48
N ARG A 56 -6.85 -10.63 11.33
CA ARG A 56 -6.08 -11.82 10.97
C ARG A 56 -5.23 -11.53 9.76
N ARG A 57 -3.92 -11.70 9.90
CA ARG A 57 -2.99 -11.56 8.77
C ARG A 57 -3.33 -12.62 7.72
N ARG A 58 -3.47 -12.16 6.48
CA ARG A 58 -3.57 -13.01 5.29
C ARG A 58 -2.24 -13.09 4.56
N TRP A 59 -1.60 -11.95 4.33
CA TRP A 59 -0.34 -11.86 3.57
C TRP A 59 0.61 -10.85 4.22
N LEU A 60 1.90 -11.09 4.04
CA LEU A 60 2.97 -10.14 4.30
C LEU A 60 3.85 -10.09 3.05
N LEU A 61 4.08 -8.89 2.52
CA LEU A 61 4.86 -8.64 1.31
C LEU A 61 6.02 -7.71 1.66
N GLY A 62 7.22 -8.06 1.22
CA GLY A 62 8.38 -7.17 1.22
C GLY A 62 8.53 -6.54 -0.16
N SER A 63 8.59 -5.21 -0.22
CA SER A 63 8.94 -4.45 -1.42
C SER A 63 10.40 -4.04 -1.38
N GLN A 64 11.02 -3.88 -2.54
CA GLN A 64 12.38 -3.36 -2.67
C GLN A 64 12.44 -1.86 -2.33
N HIS A 65 11.36 -1.14 -2.61
CA HIS A 65 11.25 0.31 -2.44
C HIS A 65 10.14 0.68 -1.46
N PRO A 66 10.16 1.90 -0.90
CA PRO A 66 9.09 2.41 -0.06
C PRO A 66 7.75 2.39 -0.79
N VAL A 67 6.72 1.96 -0.08
CA VAL A 67 5.33 2.01 -0.56
C VAL A 67 4.79 3.42 -0.38
N HIS A 68 4.27 4.01 -1.45
CA HIS A 68 3.63 5.33 -1.46
C HIS A 68 2.13 5.25 -1.69
N ALA A 69 1.64 4.19 -2.34
CA ALA A 69 0.24 4.06 -2.69
C ALA A 69 -0.25 2.61 -2.60
N MET A 70 -1.51 2.45 -2.23
CA MET A 70 -2.20 1.16 -2.24
C MET A 70 -3.66 1.36 -2.65
N ALA A 71 -4.21 0.48 -3.47
CA ALA A 71 -5.60 0.58 -3.90
C ALA A 71 -6.21 -0.81 -4.15
N PHE A 72 -7.24 -1.16 -3.37
CA PHE A 72 -8.02 -2.38 -3.60
C PHE A 72 -8.87 -2.24 -4.86
N HIS A 73 -8.79 -3.25 -5.73
CA HIS A 73 -9.63 -3.29 -6.92
C HIS A 73 -11.11 -3.40 -6.53
N PRO A 74 -12.02 -2.63 -7.18
CA PRO A 74 -13.41 -2.50 -6.73
C PRO A 74 -14.17 -3.84 -6.73
N THR A 75 -14.03 -4.65 -7.77
CA THR A 75 -14.79 -5.91 -7.93
C THR A 75 -13.95 -7.19 -7.75
N ARG A 76 -12.70 -7.24 -8.20
CA ARG A 76 -11.77 -8.40 -8.16
C ARG A 76 -10.85 -8.45 -6.93
N PRO A 77 -10.43 -9.63 -6.44
CA PRO A 77 -9.59 -9.78 -5.25
C PRO A 77 -8.13 -9.38 -5.52
N LEU A 78 -7.91 -8.13 -5.91
CA LEU A 78 -6.62 -7.57 -6.29
C LEU A 78 -6.32 -6.35 -5.43
N LEU A 79 -5.03 -6.15 -5.16
CA LEU A 79 -4.49 -4.94 -4.55
C LEU A 79 -3.38 -4.40 -5.45
N ALA A 80 -3.53 -3.17 -5.92
CA ALA A 80 -2.44 -2.44 -6.57
C ALA A 80 -1.59 -1.77 -5.49
N VAL A 81 -0.27 -1.84 -5.62
CA VAL A 81 0.71 -1.24 -4.70
C VAL A 81 1.72 -0.47 -5.52
N GLY A 82 1.88 0.81 -5.22
CA GLY A 82 2.83 1.71 -5.87
C GLY A 82 4.00 1.98 -4.95
N THR A 83 5.21 1.75 -5.46
CA THR A 83 6.46 1.87 -4.70
C THR A 83 7.45 2.75 -5.43
N GLY A 84 8.50 3.18 -4.73
CA GLY A 84 9.66 3.78 -5.36
C GLY A 84 10.41 4.78 -4.50
N GLU A 85 11.54 5.24 -4.99
CA GLU A 85 12.38 6.24 -4.33
C GLU A 85 13.20 7.01 -5.37
N TYR A 86 13.81 8.10 -4.92
CA TYR A 86 14.81 8.80 -5.71
C TYR A 86 16.18 8.23 -5.35
N ASP A 87 16.99 7.86 -6.33
CA ASP A 87 18.30 7.23 -6.15
C ASP A 87 19.35 8.15 -5.49
N GLY A 88 19.03 9.44 -5.32
CA GLY A 88 19.93 10.46 -4.78
C GLY A 88 20.84 11.09 -5.84
N GLY A 89 20.72 10.66 -7.10
CA GLY A 89 21.52 11.11 -8.23
C GLY A 89 20.65 11.78 -9.30
N TYR A 90 19.84 11.00 -10.01
CA TYR A 90 19.02 11.52 -11.09
C TYR A 90 17.68 10.78 -11.25
N HIS A 91 17.61 9.48 -10.93
CA HIS A 91 16.47 8.65 -11.29
C HIS A 91 15.43 8.50 -10.19
N PHE A 92 14.16 8.44 -10.59
CA PHE A 92 13.07 8.02 -9.71
C PHE A 92 12.67 6.58 -10.05
N GLU A 93 13.18 5.64 -9.25
CA GLU A 93 12.99 4.21 -9.43
C GLU A 93 11.77 3.71 -8.67
N GLY A 94 11.20 2.58 -9.08
CA GLY A 94 10.07 2.00 -8.35
C GLY A 94 9.21 1.06 -9.16
N GLU A 95 8.19 0.51 -8.52
CA GLU A 95 7.35 -0.52 -9.12
C GLU A 95 5.86 -0.21 -8.99
N LEU A 96 5.10 -0.68 -9.98
CA LEU A 96 3.67 -0.93 -9.83
C LEU A 96 3.46 -2.43 -9.64
N LEU A 97 3.18 -2.83 -8.40
CA LEU A 97 2.91 -4.21 -8.05
C LEU A 97 1.40 -4.49 -8.09
N LEU A 98 1.02 -5.64 -8.62
CA LEU A 98 -0.34 -6.18 -8.54
C LEU A 98 -0.32 -7.45 -7.70
N VAL A 99 -1.04 -7.43 -6.58
CA VAL A 99 -1.13 -8.54 -5.64
C VAL A 99 -2.46 -9.26 -5.82
N HIS A 100 -2.41 -10.56 -6.11
CA HIS A 100 -3.59 -11.42 -6.16
C HIS A 100 -3.92 -11.94 -4.76
N LEU A 101 -5.01 -11.42 -4.17
CA LEU A 101 -5.29 -11.59 -2.74
C LEU A 101 -5.74 -12.99 -2.33
N GLU A 102 -6.10 -13.84 -3.30
CA GLU A 102 -6.45 -15.25 -3.05
C GLU A 102 -5.24 -16.17 -3.06
N THR A 103 -4.23 -15.86 -3.88
CA THR A 103 -3.07 -16.72 -4.09
C THR A 103 -1.79 -16.18 -3.44
N GLY A 104 -1.77 -14.89 -3.10
CA GLY A 104 -0.57 -14.20 -2.62
C GLY A 104 0.42 -13.86 -3.73
N THR A 105 0.09 -14.14 -5.00
CA THR A 105 0.99 -13.86 -6.14
C THR A 105 1.17 -12.36 -6.31
N VAL A 106 2.41 -11.94 -6.54
CA VAL A 106 2.78 -10.53 -6.80
C VAL A 106 3.38 -10.42 -8.20
N LEU A 107 2.91 -9.45 -8.98
CA LEU A 107 3.42 -9.15 -10.32
C LEU A 107 3.91 -7.70 -10.38
N SER A 108 5.15 -7.48 -10.84
CA SER A 108 5.66 -6.16 -11.20
C SER A 108 5.22 -5.83 -12.62
N LEU A 109 4.46 -4.75 -12.81
CA LEU A 109 3.79 -4.45 -14.07
C LEU A 109 4.60 -3.58 -15.04
N ILE A 110 5.50 -2.73 -14.55
CA ILE A 110 6.29 -1.81 -15.37
C ILE A 110 7.38 -2.59 -16.09
N GLU A 111 7.46 -2.47 -17.42
CA GLU A 111 8.38 -3.23 -18.28
C GLU A 111 9.85 -3.03 -17.93
N HIS A 112 10.21 -1.79 -17.60
CA HIS A 112 11.59 -1.38 -17.41
C HIS A 112 12.13 -1.88 -16.06
N ASP A 113 13.40 -2.30 -16.04
CA ASP A 113 14.00 -2.90 -14.84
C ASP A 113 14.14 -1.91 -13.68
N LEU A 114 14.56 -0.67 -13.97
CA LEU A 114 14.54 0.43 -12.98
C LEU A 114 13.10 0.86 -12.60
N GLY A 115 12.14 0.45 -13.42
CA GLY A 115 10.74 0.86 -13.31
C GLY A 115 10.56 2.37 -13.28
N ARG A 116 9.71 2.85 -12.38
CA ARG A 116 9.42 4.27 -12.16
C ARG A 116 8.68 4.47 -10.85
N GLN A 117 9.08 5.46 -10.04
CA GLN A 117 8.42 5.72 -8.76
C GLN A 117 6.92 6.00 -8.94
N VAL A 118 6.08 5.19 -8.29
CA VAL A 118 4.62 5.33 -8.28
C VAL A 118 4.20 6.01 -6.98
N LEU A 119 3.60 7.19 -7.11
CA LEU A 119 3.24 8.08 -6.00
C LEU A 119 1.76 8.00 -5.61
N GLY A 120 0.89 7.55 -6.52
CA GLY A 120 -0.55 7.53 -6.29
C GLY A 120 -1.27 6.51 -7.15
N LEU A 121 -2.32 5.92 -6.61
CA LEU A 121 -3.13 4.90 -7.27
C LEU A 121 -4.61 5.11 -6.98
N GLU A 122 -5.45 5.03 -8.01
CA GLU A 122 -6.89 5.13 -7.89
C GLU A 122 -7.58 4.27 -8.96
N TRP A 123 -8.42 3.34 -8.54
CA TRP A 123 -9.34 2.63 -9.44
C TRP A 123 -10.50 3.55 -9.79
N LEU A 124 -10.59 3.99 -11.05
CA LEU A 124 -11.70 4.82 -11.52
C LEU A 124 -12.95 3.98 -11.79
N ASN A 125 -12.74 2.73 -12.19
CA ASN A 125 -13.74 1.69 -12.32
C ASN A 125 -13.04 0.31 -12.22
N ASP A 126 -13.71 -0.75 -12.64
CA ASP A 126 -13.20 -2.13 -12.61
C ASP A 126 -12.18 -2.46 -13.71
N GLN A 127 -11.88 -1.51 -14.59
CA GLN A 127 -10.98 -1.70 -15.74
C GLN A 127 -9.91 -0.61 -15.83
N ASP A 128 -10.16 0.57 -15.27
CA ASP A 128 -9.30 1.73 -15.41
C ASP A 128 -8.60 2.06 -14.07
N LEU A 129 -7.28 1.93 -14.07
CA LEU A 129 -6.41 2.30 -12.96
C LEU A 129 -5.71 3.61 -13.31
N ARG A 130 -6.00 4.67 -12.55
CA ARG A 130 -5.22 5.90 -12.59
C ARG A 130 -3.94 5.71 -11.77
N VAL A 131 -2.82 6.04 -12.38
CA VAL A 131 -1.48 5.94 -11.79
C VAL A 131 -0.83 7.32 -11.85
N LEU A 132 -0.38 7.80 -10.69
CA LEU A 132 0.45 9.00 -10.57
C LEU A 132 1.90 8.55 -10.35
N MET A 133 2.81 9.03 -11.20
CA MET A 133 4.24 8.69 -11.14
C MET A 133 5.10 9.93 -11.00
N ALA A 134 6.27 9.79 -10.40
CA ALA A 134 7.33 10.80 -10.53
C ALA A 134 7.79 10.89 -12.00
N PRO A 135 8.49 11.94 -12.45
CA PRO A 135 9.25 11.90 -13.71
C PRO A 135 10.25 10.74 -13.73
N SER A 136 10.77 10.37 -14.89
CA SER A 136 11.78 9.29 -14.97
C SER A 136 13.10 9.69 -14.33
N ASP A 137 13.47 10.97 -14.46
CA ASP A 137 14.65 11.57 -13.86
C ASP A 137 14.42 13.06 -13.58
N ASP A 138 15.36 13.69 -12.87
CA ASP A 138 15.37 15.15 -12.64
C ASP A 138 16.41 15.90 -13.49
N TRP A 139 17.00 15.24 -14.49
CA TRP A 139 18.06 15.83 -15.30
C TRP A 139 17.53 17.03 -16.09
N LYS A 140 18.01 18.22 -15.74
CA LYS A 140 17.53 19.50 -16.28
C LYS A 140 16.03 19.74 -16.07
N ASP A 141 15.42 19.04 -15.11
CA ASP A 141 14.02 19.20 -14.74
C ASP A 141 13.91 19.68 -13.28
N PRO A 142 14.00 21.00 -13.03
CA PRO A 142 13.95 21.55 -11.67
C PRO A 142 12.61 21.31 -10.96
N LYS A 143 11.59 20.85 -11.68
CA LYS A 143 10.26 20.58 -11.14
C LYS A 143 10.02 19.10 -10.87
N ALA A 144 11.00 18.23 -11.10
CA ALA A 144 10.77 16.79 -11.00
C ALA A 144 10.41 16.32 -9.58
N HIS A 145 10.83 17.06 -8.57
CA HIS A 145 10.52 16.78 -7.16
C HIS A 145 9.14 17.27 -6.71
N VAL A 146 8.46 18.10 -7.50
CA VAL A 146 7.17 18.74 -7.14
C VAL A 146 6.04 18.50 -8.13
N GLU A 147 6.34 17.94 -9.30
CA GLU A 147 5.39 17.54 -10.33
C GLU A 147 5.52 16.04 -10.62
N GLY A 148 4.50 15.44 -11.21
CA GLY A 148 4.46 14.04 -11.64
C GLY A 148 3.62 13.86 -12.90
N HIS A 149 3.44 12.62 -13.35
CA HIS A 149 2.65 12.28 -14.54
C HIS A 149 1.46 11.40 -14.16
N THR A 150 0.26 11.77 -14.62
CA THR A 150 -0.95 10.98 -14.39
C THR A 150 -1.34 10.20 -15.62
N ALA A 151 -1.25 8.87 -15.59
CA ALA A 151 -1.72 7.99 -16.66
C ALA A 151 -2.97 7.22 -16.21
N VAL A 152 -3.81 6.84 -17.17
CA VAL A 152 -4.93 5.91 -16.93
C VAL A 152 -4.67 4.65 -17.72
N VAL A 153 -4.37 3.57 -17.01
CA VAL A 153 -4.11 2.26 -17.57
C VAL A 153 -5.42 1.49 -17.62
N ARG A 154 -5.80 1.04 -18.81
CA ARG A 154 -7.00 0.24 -19.03
C ARG A 154 -6.65 -1.21 -19.27
N ARG A 155 -7.31 -2.13 -18.56
CA ARG A 155 -7.28 -3.58 -18.83
C ARG A 155 -8.69 -4.14 -18.73
N ALA A 156 -9.08 -4.96 -19.70
CA ALA A 156 -10.41 -5.61 -19.69
C ALA A 156 -10.54 -6.60 -18.53
N ASP A 157 -9.43 -7.27 -18.20
CA ASP A 157 -9.33 -8.19 -17.08
C ASP A 157 -7.98 -8.02 -16.38
N TRP A 158 -8.03 -7.40 -15.19
CA TRP A 158 -6.85 -7.22 -14.35
C TRP A 158 -6.30 -8.50 -13.74
N THR A 159 -7.08 -9.59 -13.71
CA THR A 159 -6.62 -10.89 -13.19
C THR A 159 -5.73 -11.66 -14.18
N ALA A 160 -5.80 -11.32 -15.47
CA ALA A 160 -5.05 -11.95 -16.55
C ALA A 160 -3.83 -11.12 -17.02
N VAL A 161 -3.53 -10.01 -16.34
CA VAL A 161 -2.42 -9.13 -16.70
C VAL A 161 -1.09 -9.84 -16.47
N GLN A 162 -0.19 -9.69 -17.44
CA GLN A 162 1.16 -10.26 -17.36
C GLN A 162 2.11 -9.29 -16.65
N ALA A 163 3.12 -9.85 -15.99
CA ALA A 163 4.25 -9.07 -15.49
C ALA A 163 4.89 -8.28 -16.65
N LYS A 164 5.45 -7.11 -16.33
CA LYS A 164 6.22 -6.29 -17.27
C LYS A 164 5.43 -5.89 -18.54
N SER A 165 4.11 -5.74 -18.43
CA SER A 165 3.21 -5.44 -19.56
C SER A 165 2.82 -3.97 -19.70
N LEU A 166 3.32 -3.09 -18.83
CA LEU A 166 3.12 -1.64 -18.92
C LEU A 166 4.37 -0.96 -19.46
N THR A 167 4.20 -0.33 -20.60
CA THR A 167 5.27 0.33 -21.34
C THR A 167 5.39 1.80 -20.98
N GLY A 168 6.51 2.42 -21.32
CA GLY A 168 6.67 3.88 -21.20
C GLY A 168 5.48 4.68 -21.78
N PRO A 169 5.03 4.39 -23.01
CA PRO A 169 3.83 5.00 -23.59
C PRO A 169 2.53 4.82 -22.80
N ASP A 170 2.30 3.65 -22.18
CA ASP A 170 1.12 3.42 -21.32
C ASP A 170 1.12 4.36 -20.09
N LEU A 171 2.30 4.81 -19.69
CA LEU A 171 2.58 5.60 -18.50
C LEU A 171 2.92 7.07 -18.84
N ALA A 172 2.82 7.46 -20.11
CA ALA A 172 3.12 8.79 -20.63
C ALA A 172 1.92 9.75 -20.48
N GLY A 173 1.51 9.98 -19.24
CA GLY A 173 0.41 10.89 -18.91
C GLY A 173 0.80 12.38 -18.86
N PRO A 174 -0.17 13.31 -18.86
CA PRO A 174 0.08 14.73 -18.65
C PRO A 174 0.77 14.99 -17.30
N ARG A 175 1.59 16.05 -17.29
CA ARG A 175 2.28 16.50 -16.10
C ARG A 175 1.33 17.27 -15.17
N VAL A 176 1.39 16.98 -13.87
CA VAL A 176 0.54 17.58 -12.84
C VAL A 176 1.36 17.94 -11.61
N PRO A 177 0.97 18.96 -10.82
CA PRO A 177 1.53 19.16 -9.48
C PRO A 177 1.28 17.95 -8.60
N THR A 178 2.31 17.51 -7.87
CA THR A 178 2.25 16.33 -7.01
C THR A 178 2.73 16.69 -5.60
N PRO A 179 1.84 17.23 -4.75
CA PRO A 179 2.14 17.33 -3.33
C PRO A 179 2.43 15.93 -2.79
N ARG A 180 3.50 15.78 -2.00
CA ARG A 180 3.90 14.52 -1.35
C ARG A 180 3.63 14.64 0.17
N PRO A 181 2.36 14.56 0.62
CA PRO A 181 2.02 14.73 2.02
C PRO A 181 2.47 13.52 2.87
N ASP A 182 2.76 13.76 4.14
CA ASP A 182 2.99 12.69 5.11
C ASP A 182 1.66 12.04 5.52
N HIS A 183 1.54 10.73 5.32
CA HIS A 183 0.34 9.95 5.58
C HIS A 183 0.35 9.19 6.93
N ARG A 184 1.45 9.27 7.70
CA ARG A 184 1.66 8.54 8.96
C ARG A 184 0.51 8.67 9.95
N GLU A 185 0.09 9.91 10.21
CA GLU A 185 -0.93 10.18 11.21
C GLU A 185 -2.30 9.58 10.81
N ALA A 186 -2.68 9.70 9.54
CA ALA A 186 -3.91 9.13 9.03
C ALA A 186 -3.90 7.58 9.07
N ALA A 187 -2.74 6.97 8.77
CA ALA A 187 -2.56 5.52 8.85
C ALA A 187 -2.68 5.02 10.30
N ARG A 188 -1.97 5.65 11.24
CA ARG A 188 -2.06 5.36 12.68
C ARG A 188 -3.49 5.46 13.21
N GLN A 189 -4.22 6.53 12.86
CA GLN A 189 -5.62 6.69 13.25
C GLN A 189 -6.51 5.59 12.66
N THR A 190 -6.26 5.16 11.43
CA THR A 190 -7.03 4.09 10.79
C THR A 190 -6.81 2.76 11.50
N VAL A 191 -5.55 2.39 11.76
CA VAL A 191 -5.20 1.17 12.52
C VAL A 191 -5.79 1.24 13.94
N ALA A 192 -5.62 2.36 14.65
CA ALA A 192 -6.14 2.57 16.01
C ALA A 192 -7.67 2.44 16.10
N ARG A 193 -8.43 2.93 15.11
CA ARG A 193 -9.89 2.77 15.07
C ARG A 193 -10.32 1.32 14.91
N LEU A 194 -9.53 0.51 14.20
CA LEU A 194 -9.84 -0.90 13.98
C LEU A 194 -9.40 -1.76 15.18
N THR A 195 -8.31 -1.41 15.85
CA THR A 195 -7.88 -2.07 17.10
C THR A 195 -8.74 -1.68 18.31
N SER A 196 -9.25 -0.46 18.40
CA SER A 196 -10.13 -0.03 19.51
C SER A 196 -11.54 -0.64 19.46
N ARG A 197 -12.05 -1.00 18.27
CA ARG A 197 -13.27 -1.81 18.14
C ARG A 197 -13.12 -3.21 18.78
N ARG A 198 -11.89 -3.74 18.85
CA ARG A 198 -11.56 -5.01 19.54
C ARG A 198 -11.82 -4.92 21.04
N THR A 199 -11.32 -3.87 21.70
CA THR A 199 -11.39 -3.73 23.17
C THR A 199 -12.81 -3.53 23.67
N ALA A 200 -13.64 -2.76 22.96
CA ALA A 200 -15.04 -2.52 23.35
C ALA A 200 -15.89 -3.81 23.34
N ARG A 201 -15.71 -4.70 22.35
CA ARG A 201 -16.47 -5.96 22.23
C ARG A 201 -16.05 -7.03 23.25
N HIS A 202 -14.75 -7.10 23.58
CA HIS A 202 -14.27 -8.01 24.62
C HIS A 202 -14.80 -7.65 26.02
N HIS A 203 -15.04 -6.37 26.31
CA HIS A 203 -15.64 -5.96 27.59
C HIS A 203 -17.12 -6.37 27.70
N THR A 204 -17.90 -6.30 26.62
CA THR A 204 -19.30 -6.76 26.63
C THR A 204 -19.46 -8.27 26.71
N SER A 205 -18.52 -9.06 26.16
CA SER A 205 -18.56 -10.53 26.22
C SER A 205 -18.21 -11.09 27.61
N ARG A 206 -17.47 -10.33 28.43
CA ARG A 206 -17.05 -10.75 29.77
C ARG A 206 -18.10 -10.47 30.85
N ALA A 207 -19.15 -9.72 30.53
CA ALA A 207 -20.23 -9.36 31.47
C ALA A 207 -21.39 -10.39 31.53
N HIS A 208 -21.30 -11.51 30.80
CA HIS A 208 -22.33 -12.57 30.75
C HIS A 208 -21.78 -13.98 31.07
N ARG A 209 -20.91 -14.10 32.07
CA ARG A 209 -20.60 -15.39 32.70
C ARG A 209 -20.60 -15.27 34.21
#